data_AF-A0A485BHK7-F1
#
_entry.id   AF-A0A485BHK7-F1
#
_cell.length_a   1.000
_cell.length_b   1.000
_cell.length_c   1.000
_cell.angle_alpha   90.00
_cell.angle_beta   90.00
_cell.angle_gamma   90.00
#
_symmetry.space_group_name_H-M   'P 1'
#
loop_
_entity.id
_entity.type
_entity.pdbx_description
1 polymer ?
#
loop_
_entity_poly.entity_id
_entity_poly.type
_entity_poly.pdbx_seq_one_letter_code
_entity_poly.pdbx_strand_id
1 'polypeptide(L)'
;MNIRDLEYLVALAEHRHFRRAADSCHVSQPTLSGQIRKLEDELGVMLLERTSRKVLFTQAGLLLVDQARTVLREVKVLKEMASQQGETMSGPLHIGLIPTIGPLPVATNHTDATPDVSKAGNVPA
;
A
#
# COMPACT_ATOMS: atom_id res chain seq x y z
N MET A 1 15.58 -5.10 -9.51
CA MET A 1 14.87 -4.52 -8.37
C MET A 1 13.50 -5.16 -8.32
N ASN A 2 13.02 -5.52 -7.13
CA ASN A 2 11.69 -6.05 -6.90
C ASN A 2 11.00 -5.32 -5.72
N ILE A 3 9.74 -5.66 -5.44
CA ILE A 3 8.97 -5.04 -4.35
C ILE A 3 9.60 -5.30 -2.96
N ARG A 4 10.20 -6.47 -2.74
CA ARG A 4 10.89 -6.80 -1.48
C ARG A 4 12.09 -5.90 -1.23
N ASP A 5 12.82 -5.51 -2.27
CA ASP A 5 13.97 -4.59 -2.14
C ASP A 5 13.50 -3.23 -1.59
N LEU A 6 12.31 -2.78 -2.00
CA LEU A 6 11.67 -1.56 -1.48
C LEU A 6 11.18 -1.72 -0.03
N GLU A 7 10.61 -2.88 0.31
CA GLU A 7 10.21 -3.21 1.69
C GLU A 7 11.42 -3.16 2.64
N TYR A 8 12.56 -3.72 2.23
CA TYR A 8 13.79 -3.68 3.02
C TYR A 8 14.32 -2.26 3.20
N LEU A 9 14.28 -1.43 2.15
CA LEU A 9 14.69 -0.02 2.22
C LEU A 9 13.82 0.75 3.23
N VAL A 10 12.50 0.58 3.15
CA VAL A 10 11.55 1.24 4.06
C VAL A 10 11.74 0.77 5.50
N ALA A 11 11.88 -0.54 5.72
CA ALA A 11 12.13 -1.10 7.06
C ALA A 11 13.45 -0.59 7.66
N LEU A 12 14.51 -0.46 6.86
CA LEU A 12 15.77 0.09 7.32
C LEU A 12 15.65 1.56 7.73
N ALA A 13 14.84 2.34 7.02
CA ALA A 13 14.56 3.74 7.35
C ALA A 13 13.76 3.90 8.65
N GLU A 14 12.82 2.99 8.92
CA GLU A 14 12.00 2.99 10.14
C GLU A 14 12.83 2.61 11.37
N HIS A 15 13.64 1.56 11.26
CA HIS A 15 14.38 1.05 12.41
C HIS A 15 15.73 1.71 12.63
N ARG A 16 16.32 2.33 11.59
CA ARG A 16 17.68 2.92 11.60
C ARG A 16 18.74 1.97 12.18
N HIS A 17 18.52 0.67 12.02
CA HIS A 17 19.36 -0.38 12.57
C HIS A 17 19.18 -1.66 11.76
N PHE A 18 20.26 -2.12 11.11
CA PHE A 18 20.23 -3.28 10.20
C PHE A 18 19.64 -4.54 10.83
N ARG A 19 20.06 -4.92 12.05
CA ARG A 19 19.51 -6.10 12.75
C ARG A 19 18.00 -5.98 12.96
N ARG A 20 17.51 -4.89 13.58
CA ARG A 20 16.08 -4.68 13.84
C ARG A 20 15.24 -4.66 12.55
N ALA A 21 15.76 -4.05 11.49
CA ALA A 21 15.10 -4.06 10.18
C ALA A 21 15.06 -5.47 9.55
N ALA A 22 16.12 -6.25 9.73
CA ALA A 22 16.16 -7.63 9.24
C ALA A 22 15.16 -8.50 10.00
N ASP A 23 15.07 -8.32 11.33
CA ASP A 23 14.10 -9.01 12.19
C ASP A 23 12.66 -8.67 11.78
N SER A 24 12.33 -7.38 11.52
CA SER A 24 10.99 -6.98 11.06
C SER A 24 10.62 -7.56 9.69
N CYS A 25 11.62 -7.79 8.85
CA CYS A 25 11.47 -8.38 7.52
C CYS A 25 11.61 -9.91 7.52
N HIS A 26 11.81 -10.54 8.69
CA HIS A 26 11.98 -11.99 8.84
C HIS A 26 13.16 -12.55 8.01
N VAL A 27 14.26 -11.80 7.93
CA VAL A 27 15.49 -12.19 7.21
C VAL A 27 16.74 -12.02 8.09
N SER A 28 17.86 -12.58 7.65
CA SER A 28 19.14 -12.35 8.32
C SER A 28 19.69 -10.94 8.02
N GLN A 29 20.47 -10.38 8.95
CA GLN A 29 21.12 -9.08 8.74
C GLN A 29 22.07 -9.06 7.52
N PRO A 30 22.89 -10.09 7.23
CA PRO A 30 23.67 -10.16 5.99
C PRO A 30 22.78 -10.13 4.74
N THR A 31 21.62 -10.77 4.77
CA THR A 31 20.64 -10.73 3.66
C THR A 31 20.15 -9.31 3.43
N LEU A 32 19.65 -8.63 4.47
CA LEU A 32 19.13 -7.27 4.31
C LEU A 32 20.23 -6.29 3.85
N SER A 33 21.42 -6.37 4.46
CA SER A 33 22.56 -5.53 4.06
C SER A 33 22.97 -5.76 2.60
N GLY A 34 23.00 -7.02 2.15
CA GLY A 34 23.33 -7.37 0.77
C GLY A 34 22.28 -6.86 -0.22
N GLN A 35 21.00 -6.92 0.13
CA GLN A 35 19.93 -6.41 -0.74
C GLN A 35 19.92 -4.88 -0.84
N ILE A 36 20.21 -4.17 0.26
CA ILE A 36 20.36 -2.71 0.21
C ILE A 36 21.54 -2.32 -0.69
N ARG A 37 22.68 -3.01 -0.57
CA ARG A 37 23.84 -2.75 -1.44
C ARG A 37 23.53 -3.04 -2.91
N LYS A 38 22.86 -4.16 -3.19
CA LYS A 38 22.40 -4.49 -4.54
C LYS A 38 21.45 -3.42 -5.10
N LEU A 39 20.57 -2.88 -4.26
CA LEU A 39 19.66 -1.80 -4.65
C LEU A 39 20.43 -0.51 -4.95
N GLU A 40 21.42 -0.15 -4.14
CA GLU A 40 22.32 0.98 -4.42
C GLU A 40 23.06 0.81 -5.75
N ASP A 41 23.60 -0.38 -6.01
CA ASP A 41 24.33 -0.70 -7.25
C ASP A 41 23.39 -0.64 -8.48
N GLU A 42 22.17 -1.14 -8.36
CA GLU A 42 21.19 -1.12 -9.45
C GLU A 42 20.65 0.28 -9.76
N LEU A 43 20.45 1.11 -8.72
CA LEU A 43 20.00 2.50 -8.88
C LEU A 43 21.15 3.46 -9.22
N GLY A 44 22.41 3.05 -9.04
CA GLY A 44 23.58 3.90 -9.22
C GLY A 44 23.67 5.05 -8.22
N VAL A 45 23.01 4.93 -7.06
CA VAL A 45 22.89 5.98 -6.04
C VAL A 45 23.21 5.40 -4.66
N MET A 46 24.04 6.09 -3.88
CA MET A 46 24.24 5.77 -2.47
C MET A 46 23.03 6.21 -1.64
N LEU A 47 22.37 5.26 -1.01
CA LEU A 47 21.21 5.47 -0.14
C LEU A 47 21.66 5.75 1.30
N LEU A 48 22.81 5.20 1.70
CA LEU A 48 23.35 5.34 3.05
C LEU A 48 24.70 6.08 3.05
N GLU A 49 24.99 6.76 4.15
CA GLU A 49 26.31 7.33 4.39
C GLU A 49 27.33 6.25 4.73
N ARG A 50 28.61 6.46 4.38
CA ARG A 50 29.70 5.50 4.59
C ARG A 50 30.19 5.37 6.04
N THR A 51 29.53 6.01 7.00
CA THR A 51 29.96 6.04 8.41
C THR A 51 29.49 4.79 9.18
N SER A 52 30.42 4.00 9.68
CA SER A 52 30.21 2.62 10.14
C SER A 52 29.53 2.42 11.51
N ARG A 53 29.22 3.49 12.25
CA ARG A 53 28.63 3.38 13.60
C ARG A 53 27.11 3.51 13.64
N LYS A 54 26.50 4.16 12.66
CA LYS A 54 25.06 4.45 12.64
C LYS A 54 24.52 4.35 11.22
N VAL A 55 23.29 3.86 11.08
CA VAL A 55 22.57 3.89 9.81
C VAL A 55 22.11 5.33 9.58
N LEU A 56 22.78 6.02 8.67
CA LEU A 56 22.44 7.37 8.23
C LEU A 56 22.10 7.33 6.75
N PHE A 57 21.00 7.97 6.38
CA PHE A 57 20.55 8.05 5.00
C PHE A 57 21.12 9.31 4.35
N THR A 58 21.50 9.20 3.08
CA THR A 58 21.81 10.38 2.27
C THR A 58 20.51 11.15 1.96
N GLN A 59 20.63 12.38 1.48
CA GLN A 59 19.45 13.14 1.01
C GLN A 59 18.70 12.38 -0.10
N ALA A 60 19.43 11.78 -1.04
CA ALA A 60 18.84 10.96 -2.09
C ALA A 60 18.18 9.69 -1.52
N GLY A 61 18.80 9.06 -0.52
CA GLY A 61 18.25 7.91 0.19
C GLY A 61 16.90 8.22 0.85
N LEU A 62 16.76 9.38 1.50
CA LEU A 62 15.49 9.81 2.10
C LEU A 62 14.38 10.02 1.06
N LEU A 63 14.69 10.70 -0.04
CA LEU A 63 13.72 10.89 -1.14
C LEU A 63 13.27 9.56 -1.74
N LEU A 64 14.20 8.61 -1.91
CA LEU A 64 13.90 7.29 -2.44
C LEU A 64 13.12 6.43 -1.44
N VAL A 65 13.32 6.60 -0.13
CA VAL A 65 12.47 5.97 0.91
C VAL A 65 11.02 6.45 0.77
N ASP A 66 10.79 7.75 0.62
CA ASP A 66 9.43 8.30 0.47
C ASP A 66 8.76 7.82 -0.82
N GLN A 67 9.52 7.75 -1.91
CA GLN A 67 9.04 7.17 -3.15
C GLN A 67 8.73 5.68 -3.00
N ALA A 68 9.60 4.91 -2.34
CA ALA A 68 9.40 3.48 -2.07
C ALA A 68 8.12 3.24 -1.25
N ARG A 69 7.87 4.04 -0.21
CA ARG A 69 6.61 3.99 0.56
C ARG A 69 5.40 4.18 -0.34
N THR A 70 5.48 5.13 -1.27
CA THR A 70 4.38 5.40 -2.21
C THR A 70 4.14 4.20 -3.13
N VAL A 71 5.19 3.64 -3.73
CA VAL A 71 5.08 2.45 -4.57
C VAL A 71 4.47 1.27 -3.81
N LEU A 72 4.90 1.03 -2.57
CA LEU A 72 4.36 -0.05 -1.74
C LEU A 72 2.86 0.16 -1.41
N ARG A 73 2.43 1.40 -1.18
CA ARG A 73 1.01 1.73 -0.99
C ARG A 73 0.20 1.45 -2.25
N GLU A 74 0.67 1.88 -3.42
CA GLU A 74 -0.04 1.64 -4.69
C GLU A 74 -0.14 0.15 -5.02
N VAL A 75 0.91 -0.63 -4.72
CA VAL A 75 0.86 -2.10 -4.84
C VAL A 75 -0.22 -2.70 -3.93
N LYS A 76 -0.40 -2.16 -2.72
CA LYS A 76 -1.46 -2.59 -1.80
C LYS A 76 -2.84 -2.25 -2.35
N VAL A 77 -3.04 -1.01 -2.82
CA VAL A 77 -4.31 -0.56 -3.44
C VAL A 77 -4.67 -1.44 -4.63
N LEU A 78 -3.71 -1.75 -5.50
CA LEU A 78 -3.92 -2.64 -6.65
C LEU A 78 -4.42 -4.03 -6.21
N LYS A 79 -3.83 -4.61 -5.16
CA LYS A 79 -4.26 -5.91 -4.62
C LYS A 79 -5.66 -5.84 -4.03
N GLU A 80 -5.99 -4.76 -3.32
CA GLU A 80 -7.32 -4.54 -2.73
C GLU A 80 -8.38 -4.43 -3.83
N MET A 81 -8.13 -3.64 -4.88
CA MET A 81 -9.04 -3.52 -6.02
C MET A 81 -9.27 -4.86 -6.73
N ALA A 82 -8.21 -5.66 -6.92
CA ALA A 82 -8.32 -6.97 -7.52
C ALA A 82 -9.16 -7.93 -6.65
N SER A 83 -9.00 -7.88 -5.32
CA SER A 83 -9.80 -8.72 -4.40
C SER A 83 -11.28 -8.37 -4.42
N GLN A 84 -11.63 -7.09 -4.61
CA GLN A 84 -13.02 -6.62 -4.67
C GLN A 84 -13.75 -6.98 -5.97
N GLN A 85 -13.03 -7.37 -7.03
CA GLN A 85 -13.63 -7.82 -8.30
C GLN A 85 -14.02 -9.32 -8.27
N GLY A 86 -13.41 -10.11 -7.37
CA GLY A 86 -13.69 -11.54 -7.20
C GLY A 86 -14.88 -11.81 -6.27
N GLU A 87 -15.20 -10.88 -5.39
CA GLU A 87 -16.37 -10.94 -4.52
C GLU A 87 -17.47 -10.07 -5.11
N THR A 88 -18.53 -10.68 -5.65
CA THR A 88 -19.77 -9.95 -5.91
C THR A 88 -20.17 -9.30 -4.58
N MET A 89 -20.14 -7.97 -4.52
CA MET A 89 -20.51 -7.16 -3.35
C MET A 89 -21.96 -7.45 -2.95
N SER A 90 -22.18 -8.54 -2.22
CA SER A 90 -23.48 -8.95 -1.69
C SER A 90 -23.29 -9.30 -0.22
N GLY A 91 -23.26 -8.25 0.60
CA GLY A 91 -23.14 -8.35 2.04
C GLY A 91 -23.18 -6.94 2.66
N PRO A 92 -23.80 -6.75 3.84
CA PRO A 92 -23.91 -5.44 4.46
C PRO A 92 -22.53 -4.90 4.84
N LEU A 93 -22.09 -3.87 4.11
CA LEU A 93 -20.85 -3.14 4.34
C LEU A 93 -20.90 -2.39 5.68
N HIS A 94 -20.15 -2.85 6.67
CA HIS A 94 -19.98 -2.15 7.95
C HIS A 94 -18.74 -1.26 7.89
N ILE A 95 -18.95 0.04 7.63
CA ILE A 95 -17.90 1.07 7.75
C ILE A 95 -17.86 1.54 9.22
N GLY A 96 -16.79 1.19 9.93
CA GLY A 96 -16.46 1.78 11.22
C GLY A 96 -15.79 3.14 11.02
N LEU A 97 -16.58 4.22 11.10
CA LEU A 97 -16.05 5.59 11.11
C LEU A 97 -15.60 5.95 12.53
N ILE A 98 -14.36 6.41 12.71
CA ILE A 98 -13.97 7.17 13.90
C ILE A 98 -14.55 8.59 13.72
N PRO A 99 -15.57 9.02 14.47
CA PRO A 99 -16.18 10.32 14.26
C PRO A 99 -15.35 11.36 15.01
N THR A 100 -14.39 11.98 14.35
CA THR A 100 -13.63 13.09 14.98
C THR A 100 -13.63 14.37 14.15
N ILE A 101 -14.26 14.38 12.97
CA ILE A 101 -14.62 15.64 12.30
C ILE A 101 -16.04 15.48 11.75
N GLY A 102 -16.95 16.26 12.30
CA GLY A 102 -18.40 16.11 12.14
C GLY A 102 -18.91 16.35 10.71
N PRO A 103 -20.15 15.91 10.41
CA PRO A 103 -20.70 15.96 9.07
C PRO A 103 -21.08 17.38 8.65
N LEU A 104 -20.62 17.79 7.47
CA LEU A 104 -21.24 18.86 6.68
C LEU A 104 -22.41 18.23 5.90
N PRO A 105 -23.67 18.66 6.07
CA PRO A 105 -24.76 18.10 5.27
C PRO A 105 -24.71 18.70 3.86
N VAL A 106 -24.35 17.88 2.87
CA VAL A 106 -24.73 18.14 1.48
C VAL A 106 -26.08 17.46 1.26
N ALA A 107 -27.14 18.24 1.37
CA ALA A 107 -28.45 17.88 0.87
C ALA A 107 -28.46 18.15 -0.64
N THR A 108 -28.73 17.14 -1.46
CA THR A 108 -29.75 17.27 -2.51
C THR A 108 -30.08 15.90 -3.11
N ASN A 109 -31.39 15.65 -3.14
CA ASN A 109 -32.09 14.52 -3.72
C ASN A 109 -31.71 14.27 -5.19
N HIS A 110 -31.68 13.00 -5.58
CA HIS A 110 -32.36 12.59 -6.81
C HIS A 110 -32.91 11.17 -6.67
N THR A 111 -34.23 11.12 -6.55
CA THR A 111 -35.10 9.98 -6.81
C THR A 111 -35.17 9.79 -8.34
N ASP A 112 -34.88 8.59 -8.83
CA ASP A 112 -35.65 7.86 -9.86
C ASP A 112 -34.82 6.65 -10.32
N ALA A 113 -35.23 5.43 -9.96
CA ALA A 113 -36.23 4.63 -10.67
C ALA A 113 -35.65 3.97 -11.93
N THR A 114 -35.05 2.79 -11.75
CA THR A 114 -34.88 1.80 -12.83
C THR A 114 -35.99 0.76 -12.69
N PRO A 115 -36.97 0.67 -13.61
CA PRO A 115 -37.84 -0.50 -13.64
C PRO A 115 -37.15 -1.62 -14.40
N ASP A 116 -37.01 -2.75 -13.71
CA ASP A 116 -36.54 -4.04 -14.21
C ASP A 116 -37.62 -4.74 -15.06
N VAL A 117 -37.15 -5.70 -15.86
CA VAL A 117 -37.68 -6.28 -17.10
C VAL A 117 -38.72 -7.40 -16.87
N SER A 118 -39.73 -7.44 -17.73
CA SER A 118 -40.52 -8.59 -18.26
C SER A 118 -40.86 -9.81 -17.37
N LYS A 119 -42.15 -10.15 -17.26
CA LYS A 119 -42.83 -11.34 -17.86
C LYS A 119 -44.17 -11.69 -17.19
N ALA A 120 -44.96 -12.49 -17.93
CA ALA A 120 -46.27 -13.09 -17.66
C ALA A 120 -47.45 -12.16 -18.01
N GLY A 121 -48.23 -12.35 -19.08
CA GLY A 121 -48.59 -13.56 -19.80
C GLY A 121 -49.84 -14.19 -19.20
N ASN A 122 -51.05 -13.74 -19.61
CA ASN A 122 -52.24 -14.59 -19.72
C ASN A 122 -53.40 -13.89 -20.47
N VAL A 123 -53.81 -14.49 -21.59
CA VAL A 123 -55.16 -14.46 -22.23
C VAL A 123 -56.03 -15.45 -21.41
N PRO A 124 -57.37 -15.36 -21.19
CA PRO A 124 -58.48 -15.12 -22.15
C PRO A 124 -59.57 -14.20 -21.55
N ALA A 125 -60.73 -13.87 -22.15
CA ALA A 125 -61.58 -14.49 -23.17
C ALA A 125 -62.37 -13.40 -23.91
#